data_AF-A0A378KUY7-F1
#
_entry.id   AF-A0A378KUY7-F1
#
_cell.length_a   1.000
_cell.length_b   1.000
_cell.length_c   1.000
_cell.angle_alpha   90.00
_cell.angle_beta   90.00
_cell.angle_gamma   90.00
#
_symmetry.space_group_name_H-M   'P 1'
#
loop_
_entity.id
_entity.type
_entity.pdbx_description
1 polymer ?
#
loop_
_entity_poly.entity_id
_entity_poly.type
_entity_poly.pdbx_seq_one_letter_code
_entity_poly.pdbx_strand_id
1 'polypeptide(L)'
;MKTTQLVLISALCFTQAHALTLPRQPVKSYECDVCSQLSHENLQDKWSISNEPLNRTINNSQKSYGYKERISLEQLRAGVLITTTAPGAVVRITPMQNKLIPQLKIKTPKNQLLSLQEASALFSQDEPFGDKTLSTKHQTMLQIKPELGFGTFILKSEEHSSNDADAYLINVYDKFSPTYLDVQTDSIHYQYGDKLTAKITLVDDYIDHDIYDINASLIGPGGQYVPLKLSKVKKNQFEATTVLNSESNDHGENWYLETNIQSEYGQQLIRRSGHTAFSYSVPSASMISVKKLSSKPLTFVATLDVATASRYALQSVLYRKNGKGEVTPIETSQRAQWLEPGKQVIQFTFDNSNQLADDSLYLGYLRLIDYGQLKTVYQYNQPIKLTQLVE
;
A
#
# COMPACT_ATOMS: atom_id res chain seq x y z
N MET A 1 -16.45 -60.01 61.72
CA MET A 1 -16.30 -58.58 62.07
C MET A 1 -15.06 -58.07 61.34
N LYS A 2 -15.18 -57.60 60.09
CA LYS A 2 -15.46 -56.21 59.66
C LYS A 2 -14.56 -55.16 60.31
N THR A 3 -13.50 -54.79 59.61
CA THR A 3 -12.92 -53.44 59.60
C THR A 3 -12.33 -53.19 58.22
N THR A 4 -13.09 -52.52 57.36
CA THR A 4 -12.64 -52.01 56.06
C THR A 4 -12.29 -50.54 56.26
N GLN A 5 -11.01 -50.19 56.15
CA GLN A 5 -10.58 -48.79 56.14
C GLN A 5 -10.87 -48.19 54.76
N LEU A 6 -11.69 -47.15 54.73
CA LEU A 6 -11.96 -46.33 53.56
C LEU A 6 -10.86 -45.26 53.47
N VAL A 7 -9.97 -45.38 52.50
CA VAL A 7 -9.03 -44.31 52.13
C VAL A 7 -9.70 -43.50 51.03
N LEU A 8 -10.16 -42.29 51.38
CA LEU A 8 -10.62 -41.29 50.42
C LEU A 8 -9.39 -40.70 49.72
N ILE A 9 -9.19 -41.06 48.46
CA ILE A 9 -8.27 -40.39 47.55
C ILE A 9 -9.02 -39.18 46.97
N SER A 10 -8.68 -37.99 47.44
CA SER A 10 -9.07 -36.72 46.87
C SER A 10 -8.36 -36.53 45.53
N ALA A 11 -9.08 -36.79 44.43
CA ALA A 11 -8.67 -36.40 43.09
C ALA A 11 -8.79 -34.87 42.95
N LEU A 12 -7.68 -34.16 43.20
CA LEU A 12 -7.50 -32.79 42.73
C LEU A 12 -7.28 -32.83 41.21
N CYS A 13 -8.36 -32.69 40.45
CA CYS A 13 -8.28 -32.34 39.03
C CYS A 13 -7.73 -30.91 38.92
N PHE A 14 -6.41 -30.78 38.72
CA PHE A 14 -5.83 -29.56 38.17
C PHE A 14 -6.21 -29.48 36.68
N THR A 15 -7.34 -28.85 36.37
CA THR A 15 -7.69 -28.49 35.00
C THR A 15 -6.77 -27.35 34.56
N GLN A 16 -5.76 -27.65 33.74
CA GLN A 16 -4.95 -26.63 33.10
C GLN A 16 -5.80 -25.95 32.02
N ALA A 17 -6.21 -24.71 32.27
CA ALA A 17 -6.94 -23.88 31.31
C ALA A 17 -6.16 -23.78 29.99
N HIS A 18 -6.73 -24.25 28.88
CA HIS A 18 -6.07 -24.21 27.58
C HIS A 18 -6.27 -22.85 26.91
N ALA A 19 -5.22 -22.02 26.90
CA ALA A 19 -5.18 -20.84 26.04
C ALA A 19 -5.12 -21.28 24.57
N LEU A 20 -5.90 -20.62 23.70
CA LEU A 20 -5.79 -20.85 22.26
C LEU A 20 -4.43 -20.32 21.79
N THR A 21 -3.63 -21.19 21.20
CA THR A 21 -2.35 -20.81 20.58
C THR A 21 -2.62 -20.27 19.19
N LEU A 22 -2.09 -19.09 18.89
CA LEU A 22 -2.23 -18.41 17.60
C LEU A 22 -1.05 -18.76 16.68
N PRO A 23 -1.19 -18.57 15.35
CA PRO A 23 -0.09 -18.78 14.42
C PRO A 23 1.14 -17.96 14.83
N ARG A 24 2.28 -18.64 14.96
CA ARG A 24 3.54 -18.00 15.34
C ARG A 24 4.06 -17.16 14.19
N GLN A 25 4.41 -15.91 14.50
CA GLN A 25 5.10 -15.01 13.59
C GLN A 25 6.38 -14.55 14.29
N PRO A 26 7.57 -14.84 13.73
CA PRO A 26 8.82 -14.34 14.29
C PRO A 26 8.80 -12.81 14.39
N VAL A 27 9.16 -12.29 15.55
CA VAL A 27 9.26 -10.84 15.76
C VAL A 27 10.62 -10.33 15.31
N LYS A 28 10.67 -9.09 14.84
CA LYS A 28 11.89 -8.41 14.38
C LYS A 28 11.94 -7.02 14.98
N SER A 29 13.07 -6.66 15.59
CA SER A 29 13.30 -5.32 16.11
C SER A 29 13.57 -4.33 14.96
N TYR A 30 13.23 -3.07 15.18
CA TYR A 30 13.60 -1.96 14.30
C TYR A 30 14.03 -0.74 15.11
N GLU A 31 14.76 0.18 14.49
CA GLU A 31 15.11 1.46 15.10
C GLU A 31 13.94 2.44 14.94
N CYS A 32 13.44 2.97 16.06
CA CYS A 32 12.31 3.88 16.09
C CYS A 32 12.72 5.23 16.69
N ASP A 33 12.83 6.24 15.85
CA ASP A 33 13.16 7.63 16.23
C ASP A 33 11.98 8.37 16.89
N VAL A 34 10.74 8.04 16.50
CA VAL A 34 9.52 8.67 17.04
C VAL A 34 8.94 7.98 18.28
N CYS A 35 9.33 6.74 18.60
CA CYS A 35 8.66 5.95 19.64
C CYS A 35 8.75 6.59 21.02
N SER A 36 9.87 7.25 21.35
CA SER A 36 10.06 7.96 22.64
C SER A 36 9.04 9.07 22.89
N GLN A 37 8.39 9.59 21.84
CA GLN A 37 7.39 10.66 21.91
C GLN A 37 5.96 10.12 22.03
N LEU A 38 5.75 8.81 21.88
CA LEU A 38 4.43 8.21 21.94
C LEU A 38 3.90 8.19 23.39
N SER A 39 2.59 8.32 23.53
CA SER A 39 1.93 8.26 24.84
C SER A 39 2.18 6.92 25.54
N HIS A 40 2.48 6.99 26.82
CA HIS A 40 2.62 5.83 27.71
C HIS A 40 1.33 5.51 28.46
N GLU A 41 0.26 6.28 28.24
CA GLU A 41 -1.03 6.06 28.91
C GLU A 41 -1.62 4.71 28.54
N ASN A 42 -2.14 4.02 29.55
CA ASN A 42 -2.83 2.76 29.33
C ASN A 42 -4.33 3.00 29.12
N LEU A 43 -4.77 2.91 27.86
CA LEU A 43 -6.13 3.27 27.44
C LEU A 43 -6.92 2.03 27.02
N GLN A 44 -8.20 1.98 27.39
CA GLN A 44 -9.15 0.97 26.96
C GLN A 44 -10.37 1.69 26.39
N ASP A 45 -10.64 1.44 25.12
CA ASP A 45 -11.76 2.03 24.39
C ASP A 45 -12.70 0.92 23.91
N LYS A 46 -13.97 1.27 23.78
CA LYS A 46 -15.02 0.40 23.24
C LYS A 46 -16.00 1.22 22.42
N TRP A 47 -16.45 0.67 21.30
CA TRP A 47 -17.46 1.33 20.47
C TRP A 47 -18.31 0.32 19.70
N SER A 48 -19.57 0.67 19.48
CA SER A 48 -20.51 -0.12 18.67
C SER A 48 -20.21 0.01 17.19
N ILE A 49 -20.48 -1.05 16.43
CA ILE A 49 -20.36 -1.07 14.96
C ILE A 49 -21.53 -1.86 14.35
N SER A 50 -21.89 -1.55 13.10
CA SER A 50 -22.92 -2.26 12.34
C SER A 50 -22.32 -3.14 11.24
N ASN A 51 -23.11 -4.07 10.73
CA ASN A 51 -22.71 -4.96 9.63
C ASN A 51 -23.03 -4.31 8.27
N GLU A 52 -22.36 -3.21 7.93
CA GLU A 52 -22.47 -2.57 6.63
C GLU A 52 -21.39 -3.12 5.69
N PRO A 53 -21.73 -3.96 4.68
CA PRO A 53 -20.73 -4.53 3.79
C PRO A 53 -20.11 -3.45 2.90
N LEU A 54 -18.77 -3.43 2.85
CA LEU A 54 -18.05 -2.68 1.82
C LEU A 54 -18.06 -3.53 0.53
N ASN A 55 -18.85 -3.11 -0.46
CA ASN A 55 -19.02 -3.82 -1.75
C ASN A 55 -17.79 -3.72 -2.68
N ARG A 56 -16.56 -3.75 -2.16
CA ARG A 56 -15.34 -3.62 -2.96
C ARG A 56 -14.37 -4.75 -2.69
N THR A 57 -14.06 -5.49 -3.75
CA THR A 57 -12.88 -6.35 -3.78
C THR A 57 -11.65 -5.47 -3.60
N ILE A 58 -10.93 -5.66 -2.50
CA ILE A 58 -9.72 -4.88 -2.22
C ILE A 58 -8.58 -5.51 -3.02
N ASN A 59 -8.12 -4.81 -4.04
CA ASN A 59 -6.87 -5.10 -4.72
C ASN A 59 -6.13 -3.79 -4.99
N ASN A 60 -4.87 -3.89 -5.40
CA ASN A 60 -4.08 -2.75 -5.85
C ASN A 60 -3.79 -2.84 -7.36
N SER A 61 -4.70 -3.41 -8.15
CA SER A 61 -4.57 -3.34 -9.61
C SER A 61 -4.71 -1.87 -10.05
N GLN A 62 -3.74 -1.41 -10.83
CA GLN A 62 -3.70 -0.06 -11.36
C GLN A 62 -3.46 -0.10 -12.86
N LYS A 63 -4.33 0.59 -13.60
CA LYS A 63 -4.22 0.74 -15.05
C LYS A 63 -3.57 2.07 -15.38
N SER A 64 -2.58 2.05 -16.27
CA SER A 64 -1.91 3.25 -16.78
C SER A 64 -2.00 3.35 -18.29
N TYR A 65 -2.55 4.48 -18.76
CA TYR A 65 -2.69 4.82 -20.18
C TYR A 65 -1.59 5.79 -20.62
N GLY A 66 -0.44 5.78 -19.97
CA GLY A 66 0.58 6.79 -20.18
C GLY A 66 1.92 6.38 -19.61
N TYR A 67 2.88 7.28 -19.69
CA TYR A 67 4.19 7.10 -19.07
C TYR A 67 4.68 8.38 -18.42
N LYS A 68 5.60 8.21 -17.48
CA LYS A 68 6.36 9.28 -16.86
C LYS A 68 7.84 9.04 -17.07
N GLU A 69 8.59 10.08 -17.34
CA GLU A 69 10.04 9.99 -17.40
C GLU A 69 10.71 11.25 -16.86
N ARG A 70 11.84 11.04 -16.18
CA ARG A 70 12.73 12.11 -15.78
C ARG A 70 13.73 12.35 -16.90
N ILE A 71 13.87 13.60 -17.31
CA ILE A 71 14.83 14.02 -18.33
C ILE A 71 15.72 15.16 -17.82
N SER A 72 16.92 15.28 -18.38
CA SER A 72 17.79 16.44 -18.14
C SER A 72 17.55 17.56 -19.15
N LEU A 73 18.07 18.74 -18.85
CA LEU A 73 18.08 19.87 -19.78
C LEU A 73 18.83 19.53 -21.08
N GLU A 74 19.94 18.77 -20.99
CA GLU A 74 20.70 18.33 -22.17
C GLU A 74 19.87 17.43 -23.08
N GLN A 75 19.12 16.49 -22.49
CA GLN A 75 18.20 15.64 -23.26
C GLN A 75 17.09 16.47 -23.91
N LEU A 76 16.52 17.43 -23.17
CA LEU A 76 15.52 18.35 -23.70
C LEU A 76 16.05 19.22 -24.86
N ARG A 77 17.33 19.57 -24.84
CA ARG A 77 18.01 20.28 -25.94
C ARG A 77 18.32 19.38 -27.13
N ALA A 78 18.68 18.11 -26.88
CA ALA A 78 18.90 17.13 -27.94
C ALA A 78 17.58 16.79 -28.67
N GLY A 79 16.46 16.83 -27.94
CA GLY A 79 15.13 16.50 -28.40
C GLY A 79 14.66 15.19 -27.77
N VAL A 80 13.58 15.27 -26.99
CA VAL A 80 12.99 14.14 -26.28
C VAL A 80 11.80 13.60 -27.07
N LEU A 81 11.74 12.27 -27.22
CA LEU A 81 10.67 11.61 -27.94
C LEU A 81 9.40 11.53 -27.08
N ILE A 82 8.33 12.14 -27.57
CA ILE A 82 7.00 12.03 -26.99
C ILE A 82 6.17 11.10 -27.86
N THR A 83 6.04 9.84 -27.44
CA THR A 83 5.30 8.81 -28.18
C THR A 83 3.85 8.75 -27.75
N THR A 84 2.92 8.83 -28.70
CA THR A 84 1.48 8.66 -28.47
C THR A 84 0.89 7.63 -29.41
N THR A 85 -0.17 6.97 -28.98
CA THR A 85 -0.85 5.92 -29.74
C THR A 85 -2.27 6.29 -30.16
N ALA A 86 -2.82 7.35 -29.56
CA ALA A 86 -4.06 7.97 -29.99
C ALA A 86 -3.89 9.50 -30.12
N PRO A 87 -4.72 10.16 -30.93
CA PRO A 87 -4.72 11.62 -31.00
C PRO A 87 -5.20 12.21 -29.67
N GLY A 88 -4.86 13.47 -29.39
CA GLY A 88 -5.42 14.17 -28.22
C GLY A 88 -4.74 13.84 -26.88
N ALA A 89 -3.51 13.32 -26.90
CA ALA A 89 -2.73 13.05 -25.70
C ALA A 89 -2.46 14.33 -24.89
N VAL A 90 -2.35 14.17 -23.58
CA VAL A 90 -2.08 15.26 -22.64
C VAL A 90 -0.65 15.13 -22.15
N VAL A 91 0.15 16.19 -22.30
CA VAL A 91 1.55 16.24 -21.90
C VAL A 91 1.71 17.27 -20.80
N ARG A 92 2.35 16.90 -19.71
CA ARG A 92 2.69 17.77 -18.59
C ARG A 92 4.19 17.74 -18.34
N ILE A 93 4.79 18.91 -18.18
CA ILE A 93 6.21 19.12 -17.99
C ILE A 93 6.38 19.93 -16.72
N THR A 94 7.08 19.38 -15.74
CA THR A 94 7.28 20.00 -14.43
C THR A 94 8.77 20.06 -14.11
N PRO A 95 9.35 21.22 -13.75
CA PRO A 95 10.74 21.30 -13.33
C PRO A 95 10.90 20.59 -11.98
N MET A 96 12.00 19.87 -11.80
CA MET A 96 12.30 19.18 -10.55
C MET A 96 12.98 20.08 -9.51
N GLN A 97 13.27 21.33 -9.90
CA GLN A 97 13.84 22.36 -9.04
C GLN A 97 12.93 23.59 -9.08
N ASN A 98 13.07 24.48 -8.10
CA ASN A 98 12.37 25.77 -8.09
C ASN A 98 13.03 26.75 -9.09
N LYS A 99 12.98 26.39 -10.37
CA LYS A 99 13.61 27.05 -11.52
C LYS A 99 12.64 27.06 -12.71
N LEU A 100 12.96 27.79 -13.76
CA LEU A 100 12.09 27.97 -14.93
C LEU A 100 12.10 26.76 -15.87
N ILE A 101 11.06 26.66 -16.71
CA ILE A 101 11.06 25.81 -17.91
C ILE A 101 11.49 26.68 -19.10
N PRO A 102 12.43 26.23 -19.96
CA PRO A 102 12.84 26.95 -21.15
C PRO A 102 11.70 27.09 -22.16
N GLN A 103 11.89 27.92 -23.18
CA GLN A 103 10.97 27.94 -24.33
C GLN A 103 11.03 26.62 -25.09
N LEU A 104 9.87 26.01 -25.31
CA LEU A 104 9.73 24.68 -25.88
C LEU A 104 9.03 24.72 -27.24
N LYS A 105 9.55 23.92 -28.17
CA LYS A 105 8.90 23.58 -29.42
C LYS A 105 8.66 22.08 -29.52
N ILE A 106 7.67 21.73 -30.32
CA ILE A 106 7.33 20.34 -30.61
C ILE A 106 7.36 20.11 -32.11
N LYS A 107 8.08 19.08 -32.53
CA LYS A 107 8.07 18.57 -33.90
C LYS A 107 7.03 17.48 -34.01
N THR A 108 6.09 17.60 -34.94
CA THR A 108 5.01 16.63 -35.16
C THR A 108 5.52 15.40 -35.94
N PRO A 109 4.77 14.29 -35.95
CA PRO A 109 5.09 13.12 -36.79
C PRO A 109 5.20 13.44 -38.28
N LYS A 110 4.53 14.52 -38.74
CA LYS A 110 4.61 15.04 -40.12
C LYS A 110 5.77 16.02 -40.33
N ASN A 111 6.73 16.06 -39.41
CA ASN A 111 7.91 16.93 -39.41
C ASN A 111 7.63 18.44 -39.35
N GLN A 112 6.44 18.87 -38.93
CA GLN A 112 6.14 20.29 -38.71
C GLN A 112 6.68 20.72 -37.35
N LEU A 113 7.40 21.83 -37.28
CA LEU A 113 7.89 22.40 -36.03
C LEU A 113 6.94 23.50 -35.58
N LEU A 114 6.40 23.36 -34.37
CA LEU A 114 5.40 24.27 -33.78
C LEU A 114 5.84 24.69 -32.37
N SER A 115 5.39 25.86 -31.92
CA SER A 115 5.38 26.16 -30.48
C SER A 115 4.39 25.22 -29.76
N LEU A 116 4.57 25.06 -28.43
CA LEU A 116 3.62 24.24 -27.66
C LEU A 116 2.19 24.79 -27.70
N GLN A 117 2.04 26.11 -27.71
CA GLN A 117 0.72 26.75 -27.81
C GLN A 117 0.05 26.46 -29.14
N GLU A 118 0.77 26.58 -30.27
CA GLU A 118 0.23 26.26 -31.60
C GLU A 118 -0.18 24.79 -31.73
N ALA A 119 0.57 23.89 -31.10
CA ALA A 119 0.31 22.46 -31.11
C ALA A 119 -0.83 22.01 -30.18
N SER A 120 -1.33 22.92 -29.35
CA SER A 120 -2.28 22.61 -28.28
C SER A 120 -3.73 22.99 -28.61
N ALA A 121 -4.67 22.12 -28.24
CA ALA A 121 -6.10 22.43 -28.21
C ALA A 121 -6.50 23.08 -26.87
N LEU A 122 -5.82 22.67 -25.80
CA LEU A 122 -5.87 23.25 -24.47
C LEU A 122 -4.43 23.49 -24.03
N PHE A 123 -4.12 24.72 -23.67
CA PHE A 123 -2.81 25.12 -23.16
C PHE A 123 -2.98 25.71 -21.78
N SER A 124 -2.12 25.30 -20.86
CA SER A 124 -1.96 25.95 -19.58
C SER A 124 -0.48 26.07 -19.30
N GLN A 125 -0.06 27.31 -19.11
CA GLN A 125 1.21 27.69 -18.54
C GLN A 125 0.83 28.62 -17.40
N ASP A 126 1.34 28.35 -16.20
CA ASP A 126 1.05 29.22 -15.05
C ASP A 126 1.66 30.60 -15.32
N GLU A 127 0.82 31.56 -15.71
CA GLU A 127 1.13 32.98 -15.64
C GLU A 127 0.82 33.49 -14.22
N PRO A 128 1.66 34.35 -13.62
CA PRO A 128 1.43 34.85 -12.28
C PRO A 128 0.13 35.66 -12.21
N PHE A 129 -0.91 35.05 -11.64
CA PHE A 129 -2.18 35.72 -11.36
C PHE A 129 -2.06 36.49 -10.05
N GLY A 130 -1.72 37.78 -10.13
CA GLY A 130 -1.60 38.63 -8.94
C GLY A 130 -0.38 38.31 -8.05
N ASP A 131 -0.01 39.31 -7.24
CA ASP A 131 1.12 39.36 -6.29
C ASP A 131 2.37 38.51 -6.63
N LYS A 132 3.40 39.17 -7.17
CA LYS A 132 4.70 38.58 -7.57
C LYS A 132 5.45 37.85 -6.44
N THR A 133 4.97 37.92 -5.20
CA THR A 133 5.56 37.29 -4.03
C THR A 133 5.08 35.83 -3.81
N LEU A 134 4.05 35.38 -4.54
CA LEU A 134 3.44 34.05 -4.40
C LEU A 134 3.52 33.15 -5.65
N SER A 135 4.35 33.48 -6.66
CA SER A 135 4.45 32.68 -7.89
C SER A 135 5.16 31.33 -7.64
N THR A 136 4.42 30.32 -7.22
CA THR A 136 4.92 28.96 -7.05
C THR A 136 4.74 28.13 -8.31
N LYS A 137 5.87 27.66 -8.88
CA LYS A 137 6.06 26.50 -9.77
C LYS A 137 5.49 26.60 -11.18
N HIS A 138 6.33 27.03 -12.12
CA HIS A 138 6.04 27.10 -13.57
C HIS A 138 5.90 25.70 -14.18
N GLN A 139 4.69 25.17 -14.26
CA GLN A 139 4.38 23.97 -15.01
C GLN A 139 3.93 24.33 -16.44
N THR A 140 4.23 23.46 -17.40
CA THR A 140 3.61 23.53 -18.74
C THR A 140 2.75 22.30 -18.95
N MET A 141 1.49 22.49 -19.31
CA MET A 141 0.56 21.42 -19.63
C MET A 141 -0.16 21.73 -20.94
N LEU A 142 -0.21 20.75 -21.83
CA LEU A 142 -0.95 20.86 -23.08
C LEU A 142 -1.73 19.59 -23.39
N GLN A 143 -2.86 19.75 -24.08
CA GLN A 143 -3.46 18.68 -24.85
C GLN A 143 -3.14 18.89 -26.32
N ILE A 144 -2.51 17.90 -26.96
CA ILE A 144 -2.15 17.96 -28.38
C ILE A 144 -3.43 18.02 -29.23
N LYS A 145 -3.46 18.90 -30.23
CA LYS A 145 -4.55 18.99 -31.20
C LYS A 145 -4.82 17.66 -31.91
N PRO A 146 -6.06 17.13 -31.92
CA PRO A 146 -6.38 15.88 -32.59
C PRO A 146 -5.98 15.85 -34.07
N GLU A 147 -6.07 16.99 -34.78
CA GLU A 147 -5.68 17.13 -36.18
C GLU A 147 -4.18 16.95 -36.45
N LEU A 148 -3.33 17.05 -35.41
CA LEU A 148 -1.90 16.73 -35.50
C LEU A 148 -1.63 15.21 -35.45
N GLY A 149 -2.67 14.41 -35.18
CA GLY A 149 -2.60 12.94 -35.17
C GLY A 149 -1.91 12.38 -33.93
N PHE A 150 -1.26 11.22 -34.12
CA PHE A 150 -0.53 10.49 -33.10
C PHE A 150 0.77 9.91 -33.67
N GLY A 151 1.64 9.39 -32.80
CA GLY A 151 2.93 8.80 -33.16
C GLY A 151 4.07 9.44 -32.38
N THR A 152 5.24 9.56 -33.01
CA THR A 152 6.42 10.12 -32.36
C THR A 152 6.52 11.62 -32.60
N PHE A 153 6.28 12.39 -31.54
CA PHE A 153 6.59 13.82 -31.49
C PHE A 153 8.00 14.02 -30.90
N ILE A 154 8.64 15.15 -31.19
CA ILE A 154 9.94 15.51 -30.59
C ILE A 154 9.78 16.83 -29.84
N LEU A 155 9.90 16.78 -28.52
CA LEU A 155 9.92 17.96 -27.66
C LEU A 155 11.35 18.49 -27.55
N LYS A 156 11.56 19.77 -27.85
CA LYS A 156 12.90 20.37 -27.85
C LYS A 156 12.89 21.78 -27.24
N SER A 157 13.93 22.10 -26.48
CA SER A 157 14.24 23.47 -26.05
C SER A 157 15.11 24.18 -27.09
N GLU A 158 14.78 25.44 -27.42
CA GLU A 158 15.58 26.26 -28.35
C GLU A 158 16.58 27.17 -27.64
N GLU A 159 16.14 27.82 -26.56
CA GLU A 159 16.94 28.76 -25.78
C GLU A 159 17.11 28.26 -24.35
N HIS A 160 18.27 28.54 -23.77
CA HIS A 160 18.56 28.21 -22.38
C HIS A 160 19.01 29.46 -21.63
N SER A 161 18.53 29.59 -20.40
CA SER A 161 18.92 30.58 -19.42
C SER A 161 19.60 29.90 -18.25
N SER A 162 20.46 30.62 -17.52
CA SER A 162 21.04 30.13 -16.26
C SER A 162 19.96 29.84 -15.19
N ASN A 163 18.74 30.33 -15.40
CA ASN A 163 17.60 30.15 -14.50
C ASN A 163 16.74 28.92 -14.83
N ASP A 164 17.06 28.17 -15.89
CA ASP A 164 16.32 26.96 -16.26
C ASP A 164 16.66 25.79 -15.33
N ALA A 165 15.68 24.92 -15.11
CA ALA A 165 15.88 23.70 -14.34
C ALA A 165 16.85 22.75 -15.07
N ASP A 166 17.62 22.00 -14.28
CA ASP A 166 18.57 21.02 -14.80
C ASP A 166 17.86 19.68 -15.11
N ALA A 167 16.70 19.44 -14.49
CA ALA A 167 15.89 18.24 -14.70
C ALA A 167 14.39 18.53 -14.71
N TYR A 168 13.65 17.75 -15.51
CA TYR A 168 12.21 17.86 -15.71
C TYR A 168 11.56 16.49 -15.58
N LEU A 169 10.33 16.46 -15.05
CA LEU A 169 9.43 15.31 -15.12
C LEU A 169 8.45 15.53 -16.27
N ILE A 170 8.49 14.66 -17.27
CA ILE A 170 7.49 14.59 -18.33
C ILE A 170 6.46 13.52 -17.97
N ASN A 171 5.19 13.87 -18.01
CA ASN A 171 4.07 12.94 -17.90
C ASN A 171 3.23 13.02 -19.17
N VAL A 172 3.11 11.89 -19.87
CA VAL A 172 2.31 11.75 -21.09
C VAL A 172 1.15 10.84 -20.79
N TYR A 173 -0.06 11.41 -20.83
CA TYR A 173 -1.30 10.69 -20.68
C TYR A 173 -1.97 10.54 -22.05
N ASP A 174 -1.91 9.33 -22.60
CA ASP A 174 -2.42 8.95 -23.91
C ASP A 174 -3.93 8.65 -23.82
N LYS A 175 -4.68 9.70 -23.49
CA LYS A 175 -6.07 9.67 -22.98
C LYS A 175 -7.03 8.77 -23.77
N PHE A 176 -6.87 8.71 -25.08
CA PHE A 176 -7.80 8.01 -25.99
C PHE A 176 -7.21 6.70 -26.53
N SER A 177 -6.08 6.25 -25.99
CA SER A 177 -5.47 4.97 -26.38
C SER A 177 -6.25 3.80 -25.79
N PRO A 178 -6.49 2.73 -26.58
CA PRO A 178 -6.99 1.47 -26.05
C PRO A 178 -5.92 0.69 -25.26
N THR A 179 -4.64 1.01 -25.47
CA THR A 179 -3.51 0.29 -24.87
C THR A 179 -3.17 0.83 -23.49
N TYR A 180 -3.17 -0.02 -22.46
CA TYR A 180 -2.80 0.33 -21.10
C TYR A 180 -1.91 -0.72 -20.43
N LEU A 181 -1.11 -0.29 -19.45
CA LEU A 181 -0.35 -1.18 -18.59
C LEU A 181 -1.14 -1.45 -17.31
N ASP A 182 -1.45 -2.71 -17.04
CA ASP A 182 -2.03 -3.15 -15.78
C ASP A 182 -0.93 -3.69 -14.87
N VAL A 183 -0.85 -3.15 -13.66
CA VAL A 183 0.12 -3.53 -12.64
C VAL A 183 -0.59 -3.86 -11.33
N GLN A 184 -0.21 -4.98 -10.72
CA GLN A 184 -0.74 -5.39 -9.43
C GLN A 184 0.31 -6.20 -8.68
N THR A 185 0.21 -6.25 -7.36
CA THR A 185 0.97 -7.18 -6.54
C THR A 185 0.06 -8.27 -5.96
N ASP A 186 0.63 -9.35 -5.46
CA ASP A 186 -0.11 -10.51 -4.95
C ASP A 186 -0.79 -10.26 -3.60
N SER A 187 -0.27 -9.31 -2.81
CA SER A 187 -0.88 -8.77 -1.60
C SER A 187 -0.87 -7.23 -1.59
N ILE A 188 -1.69 -6.63 -0.74
CA ILE A 188 -1.71 -5.17 -0.46
C ILE A 188 -0.97 -4.80 0.84
N HIS A 189 -0.66 -5.81 1.67
CA HIS A 189 0.09 -5.68 2.92
C HIS A 189 1.18 -6.74 2.95
N TYR A 190 2.39 -6.33 3.31
CA TYR A 190 3.54 -7.21 3.47
C TYR A 190 4.27 -6.91 4.77
N GLN A 191 5.11 -7.84 5.17
CA GLN A 191 5.99 -7.74 6.31
C GLN A 191 7.44 -8.10 5.95
N TYR A 192 8.36 -7.76 6.85
CA TYR A 192 9.77 -8.18 6.72
C TYR A 192 9.87 -9.70 6.50
N GLY A 193 10.62 -10.08 5.46
CA GLY A 193 10.83 -11.46 5.04
C GLY A 193 9.86 -11.96 3.98
N ASP A 194 8.78 -11.23 3.70
CA ASP A 194 7.81 -11.64 2.67
C ASP A 194 8.42 -11.58 1.27
N LYS A 195 7.99 -12.51 0.42
CA LYS A 195 8.25 -12.45 -1.01
C LYS A 195 7.13 -11.66 -1.67
N LEU A 196 7.48 -10.57 -2.35
CA LEU A 196 6.56 -9.82 -3.20
C LEU A 196 6.58 -10.42 -4.61
N THR A 197 5.39 -10.62 -5.17
CA THR A 197 5.20 -11.02 -6.58
C THR A 197 4.29 -10.03 -7.27
N ALA A 198 4.80 -9.34 -8.29
CA ALA A 198 4.04 -8.42 -9.11
C ALA A 198 3.74 -9.00 -10.48
N LYS A 199 2.54 -8.70 -10.98
CA LYS A 199 2.12 -9.02 -12.34
C LYS A 199 2.03 -7.72 -13.14
N ILE A 200 2.73 -7.68 -14.28
CA ILE A 200 2.82 -6.52 -15.17
C ILE A 200 2.33 -6.97 -16.54
N THR A 201 1.21 -6.42 -17.02
CA THR A 201 0.60 -6.83 -18.29
C THR A 201 0.29 -5.62 -19.16
N LEU A 202 0.80 -5.60 -20.39
CA LEU A 202 0.37 -4.65 -21.42
C LEU A 202 -0.91 -5.19 -22.06
N VAL A 203 -2.00 -4.44 -21.94
CA VAL A 203 -3.33 -4.84 -22.39
C VAL A 203 -3.77 -3.93 -23.52
N ASP A 204 -4.30 -4.55 -24.57
CA ASP A 204 -4.97 -3.92 -25.69
C ASP A 204 -6.07 -4.88 -26.18
N ASP A 205 -7.23 -4.35 -26.57
CA ASP A 205 -8.38 -5.18 -26.96
C ASP A 205 -8.23 -5.77 -28.38
N TYR A 206 -7.29 -5.27 -29.18
CA TYR A 206 -7.15 -5.60 -30.59
C TYR A 206 -5.76 -6.14 -30.96
N ILE A 207 -4.72 -5.79 -30.20
CA ILE A 207 -3.33 -6.07 -30.55
C ILE A 207 -2.61 -6.88 -29.46
N ASP A 208 -2.00 -8.00 -29.84
CA ASP A 208 -1.09 -8.75 -28.97
C ASP A 208 0.32 -8.18 -29.08
N HIS A 209 0.67 -7.28 -28.16
CA HIS A 209 1.97 -6.63 -28.11
C HIS A 209 3.08 -7.54 -27.58
N ASP A 210 4.30 -7.35 -28.08
CA ASP A 210 5.49 -7.96 -27.51
C ASP A 210 6.31 -6.91 -26.76
N ILE A 211 6.43 -7.07 -25.45
CA ILE A 211 7.27 -6.20 -24.63
C ILE A 211 8.71 -6.68 -24.79
N TYR A 212 9.55 -5.81 -25.34
CA TYR A 212 10.98 -6.08 -25.54
C TYR A 212 11.87 -5.40 -24.50
N ASP A 213 11.41 -4.33 -23.86
CA ASP A 213 12.12 -3.63 -22.79
C ASP A 213 11.19 -3.39 -21.61
N ILE A 214 11.66 -3.72 -20.41
CA ILE A 214 10.92 -3.58 -19.16
C ILE A 214 11.89 -3.37 -18.01
N ASN A 215 11.60 -2.39 -17.18
CA ASN A 215 12.20 -2.22 -15.87
C ASN A 215 11.10 -2.22 -14.79
N ALA A 216 11.45 -2.72 -13.61
CA ALA A 216 10.58 -2.64 -12.45
C ALA A 216 11.41 -2.55 -11.16
N SER A 217 10.97 -1.69 -10.26
CA SER A 217 11.60 -1.47 -8.96
C SER A 217 10.56 -1.12 -7.91
N LEU A 218 10.89 -1.41 -6.65
CA LEU A 218 10.15 -0.87 -5.52
C LEU A 218 10.78 0.44 -5.08
N ILE A 219 9.93 1.38 -4.70
CA ILE A 219 10.32 2.66 -4.11
C ILE A 219 9.72 2.72 -2.71
N GLY A 220 10.59 2.84 -1.71
CA GLY A 220 10.17 3.04 -0.33
C GLY A 220 10.09 4.52 0.06
N PRO A 221 9.52 4.83 1.23
CA PRO A 221 9.27 6.21 1.67
C PRO A 221 10.53 7.07 1.79
N GLY A 222 11.65 6.47 2.20
CA GLY A 222 12.96 7.12 2.26
C GLY A 222 13.63 7.34 0.89
N GLY A 223 12.95 7.01 -0.21
CA GLY A 223 13.48 7.10 -1.57
C GLY A 223 14.40 5.94 -1.97
N GLN A 224 14.46 4.87 -1.17
CA GLN A 224 15.22 3.67 -1.51
C GLN A 224 14.63 2.95 -2.72
N TYR A 225 15.50 2.51 -3.64
CA TYR A 225 15.14 1.76 -4.83
C TYR A 225 15.56 0.29 -4.68
N VAL A 226 14.62 -0.63 -4.81
CA VAL A 226 14.89 -2.08 -4.80
C VAL A 226 14.54 -2.65 -6.19
N PRO A 227 15.53 -3.04 -7.02
CA PRO A 227 15.25 -3.61 -8.33
C PRO A 227 14.55 -4.97 -8.20
N LEU A 228 13.62 -5.26 -9.11
CA LEU A 228 12.90 -6.53 -9.14
C LEU A 228 13.53 -7.51 -10.13
N LYS A 229 13.44 -8.81 -9.81
CA LYS A 229 13.80 -9.88 -10.75
C LYS A 229 12.63 -10.13 -11.68
N LEU A 230 12.85 -9.93 -12.97
CA LEU A 230 11.83 -10.04 -14.02
C LEU A 230 11.88 -11.40 -14.71
N SER A 231 10.71 -12.00 -14.92
CA SER A 231 10.54 -13.21 -15.72
C SER A 231 9.38 -13.03 -16.69
N LYS A 232 9.65 -13.24 -17.98
CA LYS A 232 8.63 -13.17 -19.05
C LYS A 232 7.71 -14.39 -18.95
N VAL A 233 6.41 -14.16 -18.80
CA VAL A 233 5.38 -15.21 -18.75
C VAL A 233 4.76 -15.40 -20.13
N LYS A 234 4.46 -14.29 -20.81
CA LYS A 234 3.96 -14.23 -22.20
C LYS A 234 4.52 -12.98 -22.89
N LYS A 235 4.24 -12.81 -24.19
CA LYS A 235 4.69 -11.64 -24.97
C LYS A 235 4.38 -10.30 -24.31
N ASN A 236 3.15 -10.14 -23.82
CA ASN A 236 2.66 -8.93 -23.18
C ASN A 236 2.64 -8.98 -21.64
N GLN A 237 3.26 -9.98 -21.02
CA GLN A 237 3.13 -10.22 -19.57
C GLN A 237 4.42 -10.67 -18.90
N PHE A 238 4.73 -10.01 -17.80
CA PHE A 238 5.88 -10.29 -16.94
C PHE A 238 5.45 -10.48 -15.49
N GLU A 239 6.18 -11.34 -14.80
CA GLU A 239 6.18 -11.43 -13.35
C GLU A 239 7.47 -10.78 -12.82
N ALA A 240 7.35 -10.00 -11.74
CA ALA A 240 8.47 -9.35 -11.08
C ALA A 240 8.51 -9.75 -9.60
N THR A 241 9.65 -10.20 -9.10
CA THR A 241 9.75 -10.71 -7.72
C THR A 241 10.91 -10.13 -6.95
N THR A 242 10.74 -10.01 -5.63
CA THR A 242 11.81 -9.73 -4.67
C THR A 242 11.44 -10.21 -3.28
N VAL A 243 12.41 -10.23 -2.36
CA VAL A 243 12.16 -10.43 -0.93
C VAL A 243 12.25 -9.07 -0.25
N LEU A 244 11.26 -8.75 0.58
CA LEU A 244 11.20 -7.51 1.33
C LEU A 244 11.99 -7.65 2.62
N ASN A 245 13.08 -6.89 2.76
CA ASN A 245 14.00 -6.99 3.88
C ASN A 245 14.40 -5.62 4.43
N SER A 246 13.63 -4.57 4.15
CA SER A 246 13.90 -3.25 4.72
C SER A 246 13.66 -3.28 6.22
N GLU A 247 14.61 -2.80 7.01
CA GLU A 247 14.47 -2.68 8.47
C GLU A 247 14.01 -1.26 8.88
N SER A 248 13.80 -0.38 7.90
CA SER A 248 13.36 0.99 8.10
C SER A 248 11.93 1.07 8.61
N ASN A 249 11.67 2.03 9.50
CA ASN A 249 10.33 2.44 9.86
C ASN A 249 9.75 3.37 8.79
N ASP A 250 8.56 3.04 8.28
CA ASP A 250 7.89 3.79 7.21
C ASP A 250 6.93 4.89 7.73
N HIS A 251 6.76 5.04 9.05
CA HIS A 251 5.91 6.10 9.65
C HIS A 251 4.49 6.21 9.05
N GLY A 252 3.90 5.07 8.67
CA GLY A 252 2.58 4.99 8.08
C GLY A 252 2.54 5.18 6.56
N GLU A 253 3.64 5.59 5.93
CA GLU A 253 3.76 5.74 4.48
C GLU A 253 3.71 4.38 3.77
N ASN A 254 3.51 4.41 2.46
CA ASN A 254 3.41 3.20 1.63
C ASN A 254 4.62 3.07 0.73
N TRP A 255 4.90 1.83 0.36
CA TRP A 255 5.82 1.53 -0.71
C TRP A 255 5.07 1.49 -2.04
N TYR A 256 5.84 1.62 -3.10
CA TYR A 256 5.31 1.60 -4.44
C TYR A 256 6.09 0.67 -5.36
N LEU A 257 5.37 -0.07 -6.19
CA LEU A 257 5.92 -0.69 -7.39
C LEU A 257 5.90 0.34 -8.51
N GLU A 258 7.06 0.66 -9.08
CA GLU A 258 7.19 1.39 -10.33
C GLU A 258 7.70 0.47 -11.44
N THR A 259 7.13 0.60 -12.63
CA THR A 259 7.59 -0.11 -13.82
C THR A 259 7.46 0.77 -15.04
N ASN A 260 8.41 0.64 -15.97
CA ASN A 260 8.32 1.22 -17.30
C ASN A 260 8.52 0.12 -18.33
N ILE A 261 7.74 0.16 -19.40
CA ILE A 261 7.82 -0.79 -20.50
C ILE A 261 7.96 -0.05 -21.82
N GLN A 262 8.64 -0.69 -22.77
CA GLN A 262 8.59 -0.36 -24.19
C GLN A 262 8.16 -1.57 -25.00
N SER A 263 7.31 -1.30 -25.98
CA SER A 263 6.88 -2.26 -26.98
C SER A 263 6.78 -1.56 -28.34
N GLU A 264 6.78 -2.34 -29.41
CA GLU A 264 6.64 -1.85 -30.78
C GLU A 264 5.55 -2.62 -31.48
N TYR A 265 4.79 -1.92 -32.32
CA TYR A 265 3.86 -2.52 -33.27
C TYR A 265 3.99 -1.82 -34.62
N GLY A 266 4.60 -2.50 -35.59
CA GLY A 266 4.98 -1.87 -36.85
C GLY A 266 6.01 -0.75 -36.62
N GLN A 267 5.68 0.48 -37.01
CA GLN A 267 6.53 1.66 -36.79
C GLN A 267 6.18 2.43 -35.51
N GLN A 268 5.22 1.94 -34.72
CA GLN A 268 4.69 2.65 -33.58
C GLN A 268 5.39 2.19 -32.29
N LEU A 269 6.05 3.14 -31.62
CA LEU A 269 6.65 2.93 -30.31
C LEU A 269 5.60 3.15 -29.21
N ILE A 270 5.46 2.17 -28.33
CA ILE A 270 4.50 2.15 -27.23
C ILE A 270 5.30 2.22 -25.93
N ARG A 271 5.09 3.28 -25.17
CA ARG A 271 5.67 3.47 -23.84
C ARG A 271 4.56 3.55 -22.81
N ARG A 272 4.69 2.79 -21.72
CA ARG A 272 3.79 2.87 -20.56
C ARG A 272 4.60 2.80 -19.27
N SER A 273 4.18 3.55 -18.25
CA SER A 273 4.70 3.43 -16.89
C SER A 273 3.58 3.10 -15.93
N GLY A 274 3.76 2.11 -15.08
CA GLY A 274 2.78 1.66 -14.08
C GLY A 274 3.24 2.00 -12.67
N HIS A 275 2.27 2.28 -11.80
CA HIS A 275 2.52 2.59 -10.40
C HIS A 275 1.41 1.97 -9.54
N THR A 276 1.78 1.18 -8.52
CA THR A 276 0.81 0.70 -7.52
C THR A 276 1.40 0.68 -6.12
N ALA A 277 0.55 0.95 -5.13
CA ALA A 277 0.93 1.06 -3.73
C ALA A 277 0.70 -0.25 -2.97
N PHE A 278 1.52 -0.49 -1.95
CA PHE A 278 1.29 -1.50 -0.94
C PHE A 278 1.84 -1.04 0.41
N SER A 279 1.29 -1.59 1.48
CA SER A 279 1.77 -1.34 2.83
C SER A 279 2.86 -2.35 3.20
N TYR A 280 3.90 -1.88 3.87
CA TYR A 280 4.94 -2.71 4.46
C TYR A 280 5.01 -2.45 5.97
N SER A 281 5.46 -3.43 6.75
CA SER A 281 5.70 -3.27 8.19
C SER A 281 6.78 -4.22 8.67
N VAL A 282 7.52 -3.81 9.69
CA VAL A 282 8.38 -4.72 10.46
C VAL A 282 7.51 -5.41 11.51
N PRO A 283 7.53 -6.75 11.63
CA PRO A 283 6.74 -7.48 12.61
C PRO A 283 7.30 -7.28 14.03
N SER A 284 7.09 -6.10 14.59
CA SER A 284 7.72 -5.66 15.84
C SER A 284 7.12 -6.32 17.09
N ALA A 285 5.93 -6.89 16.97
CA ALA A 285 5.31 -7.70 17.99
C ALA A 285 4.36 -8.75 17.37
N SER A 286 4.15 -9.85 18.08
CA SER A 286 3.27 -10.96 17.66
C SER A 286 2.40 -11.44 18.82
N MET A 287 1.19 -11.90 18.51
CA MET A 287 0.35 -12.60 19.50
C MET A 287 0.70 -14.09 19.55
N ILE A 288 0.96 -14.59 20.76
CA ILE A 288 1.25 -16.01 21.01
C ILE A 288 -0.03 -16.77 21.33
N SER A 289 -0.86 -16.22 22.23
CA SER A 289 -2.07 -16.89 22.71
C SER A 289 -3.12 -15.92 23.20
N VAL A 290 -4.36 -16.41 23.26
CA VAL A 290 -5.50 -15.70 23.84
C VAL A 290 -6.30 -16.65 24.72
N LYS A 291 -6.79 -16.16 25.86
CA LYS A 291 -7.70 -16.90 26.75
C LYS A 291 -8.78 -15.98 27.30
N LYS A 292 -9.94 -16.55 27.62
CA LYS A 292 -10.97 -15.86 28.38
C LYS A 292 -10.58 -15.83 29.86
N LEU A 293 -10.71 -14.67 30.50
CA LEU A 293 -10.38 -14.46 31.91
C LEU A 293 -11.63 -14.31 32.78
N SER A 294 -12.68 -13.66 32.26
CA SER A 294 -13.95 -13.49 32.98
C SER A 294 -15.11 -13.40 32.01
N SER A 295 -16.30 -13.80 32.45
CA SER A 295 -17.57 -13.56 31.75
C SER A 295 -18.24 -12.25 32.15
N LYS A 296 -17.84 -11.64 33.27
CA LYS A 296 -18.47 -10.43 33.83
C LYS A 296 -17.42 -9.50 34.49
N PRO A 297 -17.06 -8.37 33.85
CA PRO A 297 -17.29 -8.08 32.43
C PRO A 297 -16.59 -9.13 31.54
N LEU A 298 -17.04 -9.29 30.30
CA LEU A 298 -16.44 -10.23 29.37
C LEU A 298 -15.00 -9.80 29.06
N THR A 299 -14.03 -10.56 29.60
CA THR A 299 -12.62 -10.16 29.67
C THR A 299 -11.75 -11.24 29.06
N PHE A 300 -10.79 -10.82 28.25
CA PHE A 300 -9.81 -11.67 27.62
C PHE A 300 -8.41 -11.18 27.93
N VAL A 301 -7.45 -12.10 27.85
CA VAL A 301 -6.04 -11.78 28.00
C VAL A 301 -5.25 -12.44 26.88
N ALA A 302 -4.46 -11.62 26.20
CA ALA A 302 -3.57 -12.02 25.12
C ALA A 302 -2.11 -11.95 25.59
N THR A 303 -1.35 -13.00 25.27
CA THR A 303 0.10 -13.03 25.49
C THR A 303 0.79 -12.61 24.20
N LEU A 304 1.71 -11.65 24.30
CA LEU A 304 2.45 -11.07 23.19
C LEU A 304 3.94 -11.38 23.33
N ASP A 305 4.63 -11.44 22.20
CA ASP A 305 6.08 -11.29 22.11
C ASP A 305 6.39 -9.95 21.47
N VAL A 306 7.25 -9.14 22.08
CA VAL A 306 7.55 -7.78 21.62
C VAL A 306 9.05 -7.66 21.38
N ALA A 307 9.46 -7.16 20.22
CA ALA A 307 10.86 -6.97 19.88
C ALA A 307 11.33 -5.51 20.02
N THR A 308 10.42 -4.53 19.92
CA THR A 308 10.76 -3.10 19.97
C THR A 308 9.90 -2.39 21.02
N ALA A 309 10.50 -1.53 21.83
CA ALA A 309 9.75 -0.69 22.76
C ALA A 309 8.89 0.31 21.97
N SER A 310 7.57 0.24 22.09
CA SER A 310 6.65 1.12 21.37
C SER A 310 5.27 1.16 22.04
N ARG A 311 4.39 2.04 21.54
CA ARG A 311 2.97 2.05 21.88
C ARG A 311 2.23 1.09 20.95
N TYR A 312 1.63 0.05 21.52
CA TYR A 312 0.86 -0.95 20.79
C TYR A 312 -0.63 -0.84 21.10
N ALA A 313 -1.48 -1.10 20.11
CA ALA A 313 -2.92 -1.30 20.29
C ALA A 313 -3.35 -2.70 19.86
N LEU A 314 -3.93 -3.46 20.78
CA LEU A 314 -4.67 -4.68 20.48
C LEU A 314 -6.13 -4.33 20.23
N GLN A 315 -6.62 -4.61 19.03
CA GLN A 315 -8.00 -4.42 18.63
C GLN A 315 -8.66 -5.77 18.37
N SER A 316 -9.88 -5.93 18.87
CA SER A 316 -10.72 -7.10 18.63
C SER A 316 -12.19 -6.71 18.52
N VAL A 317 -12.97 -7.54 17.85
CA VAL A 317 -14.40 -7.35 17.65
C VAL A 317 -15.16 -8.55 18.19
N LEU A 318 -16.20 -8.28 18.97
CA LEU A 318 -17.13 -9.30 19.45
C LEU A 318 -18.27 -9.44 18.44
N TYR A 319 -18.47 -10.66 17.95
CA TYR A 319 -19.59 -11.02 17.10
C TYR A 319 -20.59 -11.90 17.86
N ARG A 320 -21.86 -11.79 17.47
CA ARG A 320 -22.93 -12.69 17.86
C ARG A 320 -23.43 -13.47 16.65
N LYS A 321 -23.66 -14.77 16.84
CA LYS A 321 -24.46 -15.59 15.93
C LYS A 321 -25.91 -15.62 16.42
N ASN A 322 -26.85 -15.22 15.58
CA ASN A 322 -28.28 -15.28 15.92
C ASN A 322 -28.85 -16.70 15.70
N GLY A 323 -30.10 -16.93 16.10
CA GLY A 323 -30.77 -18.24 15.96
C GLY A 323 -30.97 -18.71 14.52
N LYS A 324 -30.83 -17.82 13.53
CA LYS A 324 -30.86 -18.14 12.09
C LYS A 324 -29.46 -18.44 11.53
N GLY A 325 -28.43 -18.31 12.36
CA GLY A 325 -27.04 -18.55 12.01
C GLY A 325 -26.30 -17.36 11.41
N GLU A 326 -26.94 -16.19 11.33
CA GLU A 326 -26.32 -14.96 10.84
C GLU A 326 -25.37 -14.39 11.90
N VAL A 327 -24.22 -13.87 11.45
CA VAL A 327 -23.15 -13.36 12.31
C VAL A 327 -23.15 -11.83 12.22
N THR A 328 -23.39 -11.14 13.34
CA THR A 328 -23.43 -9.68 13.40
C THR A 328 -22.44 -9.16 14.44
N PRO A 329 -21.68 -8.08 14.15
CA PRO A 329 -20.79 -7.50 15.13
C PRO A 329 -21.61 -6.79 16.22
N ILE A 330 -21.09 -6.77 17.44
CA ILE A 330 -21.70 -6.11 18.59
C ILE A 330 -20.89 -4.87 18.97
N GLU A 331 -19.59 -5.07 19.19
CA GLU A 331 -18.71 -4.08 19.80
C GLU A 331 -17.28 -4.35 19.36
N THR A 332 -16.52 -3.27 19.12
CA THR A 332 -15.06 -3.33 19.00
C THR A 332 -14.46 -2.89 20.33
N SER A 333 -13.45 -3.64 20.79
CA SER A 333 -12.64 -3.34 21.97
C SER A 333 -11.22 -3.08 21.52
N GLN A 334 -10.63 -2.00 22.03
CA GLN A 334 -9.23 -1.67 21.79
C GLN A 334 -8.52 -1.37 23.09
N ARG A 335 -7.35 -1.99 23.27
CA ARG A 335 -6.47 -1.75 24.41
C ARG A 335 -5.13 -1.23 23.89
N ALA A 336 -4.77 -0.01 24.27
CA ALA A 336 -3.56 0.65 23.84
C ALA A 336 -2.64 0.96 25.02
N GLN A 337 -1.39 0.50 24.98
CA GLN A 337 -0.41 0.72 26.04
C GLN A 337 1.02 0.68 25.50
N TRP A 338 1.93 1.31 26.22
CA TRP A 338 3.37 1.15 26.01
C TRP A 338 3.80 -0.25 26.42
N LEU A 339 4.61 -0.91 25.59
CA LEU A 339 5.16 -2.23 25.85
C LEU A 339 6.67 -2.23 25.64
N GLU A 340 7.39 -2.79 26.61
CA GLU A 340 8.82 -3.06 26.50
C GLU A 340 9.09 -4.40 25.77
N PRO A 341 10.28 -4.58 25.19
CA PRO A 341 10.68 -5.84 24.59
C PRO A 341 10.55 -7.03 25.55
N GLY A 342 10.21 -8.19 25.01
CA GLY A 342 9.98 -9.44 25.72
C GLY A 342 8.51 -9.87 25.74
N LYS A 343 8.20 -10.82 26.62
CA LYS A 343 6.84 -11.35 26.75
C LYS A 343 5.96 -10.39 27.53
N GLN A 344 4.88 -9.94 26.90
CA GLN A 344 3.95 -8.99 27.46
C GLN A 344 2.53 -9.56 27.50
N VAL A 345 1.68 -8.93 28.30
CA VAL A 345 0.29 -9.34 28.46
C VAL A 345 -0.62 -8.13 28.27
N ILE A 346 -1.63 -8.29 27.41
CA ILE A 346 -2.68 -7.28 27.23
C ILE A 346 -4.02 -7.89 27.62
N GLN A 347 -4.73 -7.20 28.52
CA GLN A 347 -6.10 -7.51 28.88
C GLN A 347 -7.05 -6.55 28.16
N PHE A 348 -8.08 -7.08 27.50
CA PHE A 348 -9.12 -6.30 26.84
C PHE A 348 -10.50 -6.80 27.25
N THR A 349 -11.49 -5.92 27.22
CA THR A 349 -12.84 -6.22 27.71
C THR A 349 -13.91 -5.79 26.72
N PHE A 350 -15.03 -6.50 26.75
CA PHE A 350 -16.28 -6.09 26.12
C PHE A 350 -17.32 -5.82 27.21
N ASP A 351 -18.30 -4.96 26.93
CA ASP A 351 -19.39 -4.69 27.88
C ASP A 351 -20.23 -5.96 28.12
N ASN A 352 -20.74 -6.56 27.03
CA ASN A 352 -21.67 -7.72 27.05
C ASN A 352 -22.74 -7.62 28.17
N SER A 353 -23.29 -6.42 28.38
CA SER A 353 -24.28 -6.14 29.44
C SER A 353 -25.53 -7.03 29.36
N ASN A 354 -25.89 -7.48 28.15
CA ASN A 354 -26.99 -8.43 27.90
C ASN A 354 -26.67 -9.89 28.27
N GLN A 355 -25.46 -10.18 28.78
CA GLN A 355 -25.01 -11.51 29.22
C GLN A 355 -25.30 -12.63 28.22
N LEU A 356 -24.99 -12.38 26.95
CA LEU A 356 -25.14 -13.38 25.90
C LEU A 356 -24.26 -14.61 26.21
N ALA A 357 -24.79 -15.79 25.95
CA ALA A 357 -24.11 -17.06 26.20
C ALA A 357 -22.90 -17.24 25.27
N ASP A 358 -21.85 -17.87 25.78
CA ASP A 358 -20.57 -18.08 25.08
C ASP A 358 -20.74 -18.81 23.73
N ASP A 359 -21.66 -19.77 23.64
CA ASP A 359 -21.95 -20.53 22.41
C ASP A 359 -22.40 -19.66 21.24
N SER A 360 -22.98 -18.50 21.56
CA SER A 360 -23.48 -17.54 20.58
C SER A 360 -22.46 -16.46 20.23
N LEU A 361 -21.28 -16.44 20.86
CA LEU A 361 -20.31 -15.36 20.80
C LEU A 361 -18.97 -15.80 20.21
N TYR A 362 -18.34 -14.87 19.47
CA TYR A 362 -17.08 -15.11 18.76
C TYR A 362 -16.20 -13.86 18.82
N LEU A 363 -14.89 -14.03 18.94
CA LEU A 363 -13.94 -12.98 18.55
C LEU A 363 -13.78 -13.04 17.03
N GLY A 364 -14.10 -11.96 16.32
CA GLY A 364 -14.04 -11.95 14.85
C GLY A 364 -12.63 -11.83 14.30
N TYR A 365 -11.82 -10.97 14.92
CA TYR A 365 -10.40 -10.85 14.63
C TYR A 365 -9.62 -10.45 15.88
N LEU A 366 -8.31 -10.63 15.80
CA LEU A 366 -7.32 -10.05 16.70
C LEU A 366 -6.28 -9.31 15.86
N ARG A 367 -6.14 -8.00 16.04
CA ARG A 367 -5.19 -7.16 15.30
C ARG A 367 -4.31 -6.39 16.27
N LEU A 368 -3.01 -6.43 16.04
CA LEU A 368 -2.02 -5.70 16.83
C LEU A 368 -1.42 -4.60 15.94
N ILE A 369 -1.57 -3.35 16.38
CA ILE A 369 -1.09 -2.15 15.72
C ILE A 369 0.12 -1.63 16.50
N ASP A 370 1.19 -1.28 15.78
CA ASP A 370 2.33 -0.56 16.33
C ASP A 370 2.21 0.92 15.91
N TYR A 371 2.00 1.82 16.87
CA TYR A 371 1.86 3.25 16.57
C TYR A 371 3.19 3.92 16.20
N GLY A 372 4.35 3.30 16.49
CA GLY A 372 5.63 3.76 15.96
C GLY A 372 5.69 3.62 14.45
N GLN A 373 5.06 2.58 13.91
CA GLN A 373 4.96 2.36 12.45
C GLN A 373 3.66 2.89 11.84
N LEU A 374 2.63 3.11 12.65
CA LEU A 374 1.25 3.34 12.21
C LEU A 374 0.71 2.21 11.31
N LYS A 375 1.13 0.97 11.56
CA LYS A 375 0.75 -0.22 10.79
C LYS A 375 0.29 -1.37 11.71
N THR A 376 -0.54 -2.25 11.15
CA THR A 376 -0.84 -3.55 11.76
C THR A 376 0.38 -4.47 11.60
N VAL A 377 0.98 -4.87 12.71
CA VAL A 377 2.19 -5.73 12.74
C VAL A 377 1.87 -7.20 12.98
N TYR A 378 0.66 -7.51 13.45
CA TYR A 378 0.15 -8.87 13.52
C TYR A 378 -1.36 -8.87 13.34
N GLN A 379 -1.90 -9.89 12.64
CA GLN A 379 -3.33 -10.08 12.52
C GLN A 379 -3.72 -11.55 12.47
N TYR A 380 -4.85 -11.86 13.11
CA TYR A 380 -5.55 -13.12 13.00
C TYR A 380 -7.02 -12.82 12.70
N ASN A 381 -7.41 -12.94 11.43
CA ASN A 381 -8.73 -12.56 10.91
C ASN A 381 -9.67 -13.79 10.76
N GLN A 382 -9.46 -14.84 11.55
CA GLN A 382 -10.34 -16.00 11.58
C GLN A 382 -11.22 -15.96 12.84
N PRO A 383 -12.54 -16.25 12.74
CA PRO A 383 -13.41 -16.26 13.91
C PRO A 383 -12.97 -17.29 14.95
N ILE A 384 -12.93 -16.87 16.22
CA ILE A 384 -12.63 -17.72 17.37
C ILE A 384 -13.88 -17.85 18.23
N LYS A 385 -14.37 -19.07 18.45
CA LYS A 385 -15.52 -19.28 19.34
C LYS A 385 -15.12 -19.02 20.77
N LEU A 386 -15.97 -18.39 21.58
CA LEU A 386 -15.66 -18.21 23.00
C LEU A 386 -15.49 -19.53 23.73
N THR A 387 -16.20 -20.60 23.32
CA THR A 387 -16.02 -21.96 23.87
C THR A 387 -14.65 -22.57 23.60
N GLN A 388 -13.87 -22.07 22.63
CA GLN A 388 -12.48 -22.48 22.42
C GLN A 388 -11.50 -21.76 23.36
N LEU A 389 -12.00 -20.76 24.09
CA LEU A 389 -11.25 -19.90 25.01
C LEU A 389 -11.66 -20.11 26.46
N VAL A 390 -12.64 -20.99 26.67
CA VAL A 390 -13.17 -21.46 27.96
C VAL A 390 -12.65 -22.89 28.14
N GLU A 391 -12.66 -23.37 29.37
CA GLU A 391 -12.31 -24.74 29.79
C GLU A 391 -12.75 -25.84 28.81
#